data_AF-A0A920JJL7-F1
#
_entry.id   AF-A0A920JJL7-F1
#
_cell.length_a   1.000
_cell.length_b   1.000
_cell.length_c   1.000
_cell.angle_alpha   90.00
_cell.angle_beta   90.00
_cell.angle_gamma   90.00
#
_symmetry.space_group_name_H-M   'P 1'
#
loop_
_entity.id
_entity.type
_entity.pdbx_description
1 polymer ?
#
loop_
_entity_poly.entity_id
_entity_poly.type
_entity_poly.pdbx_seq_one_letter_code
_entity_poly.pdbx_strand_id
1 'polypeptide(L)'
;MKDDKPLVTWGFHHYFHGDLKRDDLDLISSKRAHFGFMHRSYHEFILNHLHWNISISPEFFVESLDEEARMYADFDKGHFSEQGMISVYPKLLKYLGRPEYFYRV
;
A
#
# COMPACT_ATOMS: atom_id res chain seq x y z
N MET A 1 23.18 -8.32 -1.75
CA MET A 1 21.88 -9.04 -1.67
C MET A 1 20.83 -8.06 -1.17
N LYS A 2 19.58 -8.15 -1.65
CA LYS A 2 18.33 -7.58 -1.05
C LYS A 2 18.00 -6.08 -1.28
N ASP A 3 17.68 -5.65 -2.51
CA ASP A 3 16.97 -4.37 -2.71
C ASP A 3 15.67 -4.44 -3.54
N ASP A 4 15.41 -5.54 -4.28
CA ASP A 4 14.19 -5.68 -5.11
C ASP A 4 12.95 -6.22 -4.38
N LYS A 5 13.09 -6.64 -3.12
CA LYS A 5 11.95 -7.17 -2.34
C LYS A 5 11.18 -6.01 -1.73
N PRO A 6 9.84 -5.99 -1.75
CA PRO A 6 9.10 -4.96 -1.02
C PRO A 6 9.41 -5.01 0.48
N LEU A 7 9.35 -3.86 1.16
CA LEU A 7 9.35 -3.82 2.62
C LEU A 7 7.88 -3.83 3.07
N VAL A 8 7.52 -4.85 3.84
CA VAL A 8 6.15 -5.11 4.29
C VAL A 8 6.17 -5.12 5.80
N THR A 9 5.39 -4.24 6.42
CA THR A 9 5.24 -4.14 7.88
C THR A 9 3.77 -4.12 8.26
N TRP A 10 3.39 -4.75 9.37
CA TRP A 10 2.01 -4.79 9.89
C TRP A 10 1.96 -4.35 11.35
N GLY A 11 0.80 -3.85 11.79
CA GLY A 11 0.51 -3.59 13.20
C GLY A 11 0.41 -2.11 13.59
N PHE A 12 0.54 -1.18 12.63
CA PHE A 12 0.30 0.23 12.88
C PHE A 12 -1.20 0.52 13.12
N HIS A 13 -1.41 1.53 13.94
CA HIS A 13 -2.71 2.07 14.27
C HIS A 13 -2.54 3.55 14.65
N HIS A 14 -3.30 4.44 14.02
CA HIS A 14 -3.13 5.89 14.21
C HIS A 14 -3.35 6.34 15.66
N TYR A 15 -4.31 5.75 16.39
CA TYR A 15 -4.50 6.04 17.82
C TYR A 15 -3.29 5.72 18.73
N PHE A 16 -2.41 4.81 18.32
CA PHE A 16 -1.24 4.44 19.14
C PHE A 16 0.06 5.07 18.62
N HIS A 17 0.15 5.36 17.33
CA HIS A 17 1.39 5.74 16.67
C HIS A 17 1.34 7.13 16.02
N GLY A 18 0.21 7.82 16.08
CA GLY A 18 -0.02 9.09 15.40
C GLY A 18 -0.34 8.92 13.92
N ASP A 19 -0.30 10.02 13.18
CA ASP A 19 -0.54 10.01 11.74
C ASP A 19 0.67 9.45 11.00
N LEU A 20 0.41 8.67 9.95
CA LEU A 20 1.43 8.28 8.98
C LEU A 20 0.96 8.68 7.59
N LYS A 21 1.84 9.35 6.85
CA LYS A 21 1.61 9.77 5.48
C LYS A 21 2.60 9.10 4.54
N ARG A 22 2.29 9.17 3.25
CA ARG A 22 3.19 8.75 2.17
C ARG A 22 4.61 9.31 2.33
N ASP A 23 4.74 10.60 2.63
CA ASP A 23 6.03 11.27 2.74
C ASP A 23 6.88 10.70 3.89
N ASP A 24 6.24 10.27 4.97
CA ASP A 24 6.93 9.60 6.09
C ASP A 24 7.51 8.24 5.66
N LEU A 25 6.79 7.51 4.80
CA LEU A 25 7.29 6.26 4.20
C LEU A 25 8.42 6.52 3.20
N ASP A 26 8.39 7.62 2.47
CA ASP A 26 9.45 8.01 1.54
C ASP A 26 10.77 8.35 2.27
N LEU A 27 10.70 8.83 3.52
CA LEU A 27 11.88 9.04 4.37
C LEU A 27 12.57 7.73 4.77
N ILE A 28 11.82 6.62 4.89
CA ILE A 28 12.38 5.31 5.25
C ILE A 28 13.21 4.76 4.08
N SER A 29 12.68 4.83 2.86
CA SER A 29 13.48 4.70 1.66
C SER A 29 12.74 5.14 0.40
N SER A 30 13.45 5.92 -0.42
CA SER A 30 13.01 6.41 -1.71
C SER A 30 13.29 5.46 -2.87
N LYS A 31 13.97 4.33 -2.60
CA LYS A 31 14.43 3.37 -3.64
C LYS A 31 13.74 2.02 -3.56
N ARG A 32 12.94 1.77 -2.52
CA ARG A 32 12.27 0.51 -2.26
C ARG A 32 10.76 0.72 -2.23
N ALA A 33 10.04 -0.26 -2.79
CA ALA A 33 8.61 -0.41 -2.64
C ALA A 33 8.24 -0.63 -1.17
N HIS A 34 7.59 0.34 -0.50
CA HIS A 34 7.15 0.19 0.89
C HIS A 34 5.64 -0.07 0.96
N PHE A 35 5.31 -1.06 1.77
CA PHE A 35 3.95 -1.39 2.20
C PHE A 35 3.86 -1.17 3.71
N GLY A 36 3.15 -0.11 4.11
CA GLY A 36 2.61 -0.01 5.46
C GLY A 36 1.26 -0.72 5.48
N PHE A 37 1.18 -1.89 6.12
CA PHE A 37 -0.10 -2.54 6.41
C PHE A 37 -0.66 -1.90 7.66
N MET A 38 -1.73 -1.14 7.46
CA MET A 38 -2.36 -0.40 8.53
C MET A 38 -3.63 -1.12 8.93
N HIS A 39 -3.82 -1.18 10.23
CA HIS A 39 -4.92 -1.83 10.91
C HIS A 39 -4.74 -3.34 11.13
N ARG A 40 -4.82 -3.69 12.41
CA ARG A 40 -4.86 -5.07 12.94
C ARG A 40 -5.91 -5.97 12.25
N SER A 41 -6.90 -5.38 11.58
CA SER A 41 -7.95 -6.08 10.85
C SER A 41 -7.72 -6.19 9.34
N TYR A 42 -6.59 -5.71 8.80
CA TYR A 42 -6.25 -5.78 7.38
C TYR A 42 -7.20 -5.01 6.43
N HIS A 43 -7.86 -3.93 6.90
CA HIS A 43 -8.77 -3.14 6.05
C HIS A 43 -8.13 -1.93 5.37
N GLU A 44 -6.84 -1.66 5.58
CA GLU A 44 -6.20 -0.45 5.06
C GLU A 44 -4.75 -0.64 4.59
N PHE A 45 -4.35 0.12 3.58
CA PHE A 45 -2.96 0.24 3.11
C PHE A 45 -2.50 1.70 3.07
N ILE A 46 -1.23 1.92 3.44
CA ILE A 46 -0.52 3.16 3.14
C ILE A 46 0.70 2.81 2.28
N LEU A 47 0.81 3.48 1.13
CA LEU A 47 1.83 3.21 0.10
C LEU A 47 2.74 4.43 -0.08
N ASN A 48 4.04 4.19 -0.29
CA ASN A 48 5.01 5.23 -0.60
C ASN A 48 4.94 5.67 -2.09
N HIS A 49 5.56 6.80 -2.43
CA HIS A 49 5.44 7.37 -3.79
C HIS A 49 6.02 6.47 -4.88
N LEU A 50 7.09 5.72 -4.58
CA LEU A 50 7.67 4.76 -5.51
C LEU A 50 6.69 3.62 -5.84
N HIS A 51 5.97 3.10 -4.84
CA HIS A 51 5.02 2.01 -5.06
C HIS A 51 3.74 2.47 -5.76
N TRP A 52 3.28 3.68 -5.44
CA TRP A 52 2.17 4.35 -6.11
C TRP A 52 2.38 4.40 -7.64
N ASN A 53 3.56 4.83 -8.09
CA ASN A 53 3.87 4.96 -9.50
C ASN A 53 4.10 3.63 -10.23
N ILE A 54 4.70 2.64 -9.56
CA ILE A 54 5.06 1.35 -10.19
C ILE A 54 3.87 0.39 -10.25
N SER A 55 2.97 0.47 -9.28
CA SER A 55 1.94 -0.56 -9.09
C SER A 55 0.59 -0.18 -9.68
N ILE A 56 0.27 1.11 -9.74
CA ILE A 56 -1.11 1.57 -9.88
C ILE A 56 -1.38 2.34 -11.18
N SER A 57 -0.40 3.06 -11.76
CA SER A 57 -0.62 4.01 -12.87
C SER A 57 -1.73 5.00 -12.51
N PRO A 58 -1.39 6.09 -11.78
CA PRO A 58 -2.33 6.90 -11.00
C PRO A 58 -3.55 7.37 -11.80
N GLU A 59 -3.34 7.89 -13.00
CA GLU A 59 -4.37 8.52 -13.81
C GLU A 59 -5.43 7.51 -14.25
N PHE A 60 -4.99 6.37 -14.80
CA PHE A 60 -5.90 5.32 -15.28
C PHE A 60 -6.59 4.55 -14.15
N PHE A 61 -5.96 4.46 -12.97
CA PHE A 61 -6.58 3.78 -11.84
C PHE A 61 -7.67 4.61 -11.19
N VAL A 62 -7.42 5.90 -10.97
CA VAL A 62 -8.40 6.82 -10.37
C VAL A 62 -9.68 6.90 -11.20
N GLU A 63 -9.56 6.83 -12.54
CA GLU A 63 -10.69 6.80 -13.47
C GLU A 63 -11.44 5.47 -13.49
N SER A 64 -10.78 4.37 -13.11
CA SER A 64 -11.38 3.03 -13.07
C SER A 64 -12.17 2.73 -11.79
N LEU A 65 -12.04 3.56 -10.76
CA LEU A 65 -12.73 3.37 -9.48
C LEU A 65 -14.18 3.87 -9.56
N ASP A 66 -15.09 3.09 -8.98
CA ASP A 66 -16.45 3.55 -8.71
C ASP A 66 -16.48 4.62 -7.60
N GLU A 67 -17.66 5.19 -7.39
CA GLU A 67 -17.85 6.29 -6.43
C GLU A 67 -17.51 5.86 -5.00
N GLU A 68 -17.91 4.66 -4.57
CA GLU A 68 -17.64 4.15 -3.23
C GLU A 68 -16.14 3.95 -3.00
N ALA A 69 -15.43 3.30 -3.92
CA ALA A 69 -13.99 3.08 -3.81
C ALA A 69 -13.21 4.41 -3.77
N ARG A 70 -13.66 5.43 -4.51
CA ARG A 70 -13.07 6.78 -4.47
C ARG A 70 -13.24 7.47 -3.11
N MET A 71 -14.37 7.26 -2.42
CA MET A 71 -14.57 7.84 -1.08
C MET A 71 -13.57 7.29 -0.05
N TYR A 72 -13.06 6.07 -0.26
CA TYR A 72 -12.11 5.41 0.63
C TYR A 72 -10.67 5.36 0.07
N ALA A 73 -10.34 6.21 -0.91
CA ALA A 73 -9.03 6.29 -1.52
C ALA A 73 -8.48 7.73 -1.44
N ASP A 74 -7.55 7.97 -0.50
CA ASP A 74 -6.81 9.22 -0.37
C ASP A 74 -5.48 9.10 -1.15
N PHE A 75 -5.49 9.58 -2.39
CA PHE A 75 -4.36 9.52 -3.30
C PHE A 75 -3.18 10.40 -2.88
N ASP A 76 -3.45 11.53 -2.23
CA ASP A 76 -2.41 12.46 -1.77
C ASP A 76 -1.62 11.84 -0.61
N LYS A 77 -2.32 11.19 0.32
CA LYS A 77 -1.70 10.47 1.43
C LYS A 77 -1.27 9.04 1.09
N GLY A 78 -1.65 8.54 -0.08
CA GLY A 78 -1.43 7.15 -0.49
C GLY A 78 -2.14 6.15 0.43
N HIS A 79 -3.28 6.54 1.01
CA HIS A 79 -4.04 5.76 1.98
C HIS A 79 -5.33 5.21 1.35
N PHE A 80 -5.52 3.89 1.47
CA PHE A 80 -6.64 3.18 0.89
C PHE A 80 -7.30 2.33 1.97
N SER A 81 -8.57 2.56 2.26
CA SER A 81 -9.35 1.81 3.24
C SER A 81 -10.51 1.07 2.56
N GLU A 82 -11.06 0.03 3.17
CA GLU A 82 -12.32 -0.63 2.77
C GLU A 82 -12.41 -0.92 1.25
N GLN A 83 -13.35 -0.28 0.53
CA GLN A 83 -13.50 -0.45 -0.93
C GLN A 83 -12.30 0.11 -1.72
N GLY A 84 -11.69 1.19 -1.24
CA GLY A 84 -10.42 1.69 -1.78
C GLY A 84 -9.31 0.66 -1.64
N MET A 85 -9.21 -0.01 -0.48
CA MET A 85 -8.27 -1.11 -0.25
C MET A 85 -8.52 -2.28 -1.20
N ILE A 86 -9.78 -2.72 -1.32
CA ILE A 86 -10.18 -3.83 -2.21
C ILE A 86 -9.77 -3.52 -3.66
N SER A 87 -9.92 -2.27 -4.10
CA SER A 87 -9.58 -1.87 -5.46
C SER A 87 -8.07 -1.96 -5.77
N VAL A 88 -7.20 -1.66 -4.79
CA VAL A 88 -5.74 -1.73 -4.98
C VAL A 88 -5.21 -3.14 -4.73
N TYR A 89 -5.89 -3.94 -3.91
CA TYR A 89 -5.38 -5.22 -3.42
C TYR A 89 -4.93 -6.20 -4.52
N PRO A 90 -5.68 -6.44 -5.63
CA PRO A 90 -5.21 -7.29 -6.73
C PRO A 90 -3.90 -6.82 -7.37
N LYS A 91 -3.69 -5.49 -7.46
CA LYS A 91 -2.46 -4.90 -7.99
C LYS A 91 -1.28 -5.07 -7.02
N LEU A 92 -1.56 -5.13 -5.72
CA LEU A 92 -0.56 -5.34 -4.68
C LEU A 92 -0.16 -6.83 -4.55
N LEU A 93 -1.08 -7.76 -4.79
CA LEU A 93 -0.82 -9.20 -4.70
C LEU A 93 0.32 -9.68 -5.61
N LYS A 94 0.58 -9.04 -6.76
CA LYS A 94 1.73 -9.38 -7.62
C LYS A 94 3.10 -9.11 -6.96
N TYR A 95 3.12 -8.30 -5.90
CA TYR A 95 4.30 -8.02 -5.09
C TYR A 95 4.26 -8.68 -3.73
N LEU A 96 3.08 -8.88 -3.13
CA LEU A 96 2.92 -9.45 -1.80
C LEU A 96 2.79 -10.97 -1.81
N GLY A 97 2.21 -11.52 -2.87
CA GLY A 97 1.88 -12.94 -3.02
C GLY A 97 2.87 -13.71 -3.89
N ARG A 98 4.12 -13.25 -4.03
CA ARG A 98 5.10 -14.00 -4.83
C ARG A 98 5.44 -15.34 -4.15
N PRO A 99 5.54 -16.45 -4.91
CA PRO A 99 5.82 -17.77 -4.35
C PRO A 99 7.07 -17.81 -3.45
N GLU A 100 8.07 -16.97 -3.73
CA GLU A 100 9.31 -16.92 -2.93
C GLU A 100 9.12 -16.46 -1.47
N TYR A 101 7.96 -15.90 -1.10
CA TYR A 101 7.65 -15.55 0.29
C TYR A 101 7.01 -16.69 1.08
N PHE A 102 6.47 -17.69 0.39
CA PHE A 102 5.84 -18.85 1.02
C PHE A 102 6.85 -19.99 1.10
N TYR A 103 7.01 -20.57 2.27
CA TYR A 103 7.82 -21.78 2.42
C TYR A 103 7.20 -22.90 1.57
N ARG A 104 8.01 -23.58 0.76
CA ARG A 104 7.63 -24.89 0.21
C ARG A 104 7.51 -25.85 1.39
N VAL A 105 6.29 -26.25 1.71
CA VAL A 105 6.01 -27.34 2.66
C VAL A 105 6.21 -28.67 1.94
#